data_AF-A0A7V8WC99-F1
#
_entry.id   AF-A0A7V8WC99-F1
#
_cell.length_a   1.000
_cell.length_b   1.000
_cell.length_c   1.000
_cell.angle_alpha   90.00
_cell.angle_beta   90.00
_cell.angle_gamma   90.00
#
_symmetry.space_group_name_H-M   'P 1'
#
loop_
_entity.id
_entity.type
_entity.pdbx_description
1 polymer ?
#
loop_
_entity_poly.entity_id
_entity_poly.type
_entity_poly.pdbx_seq_one_letter_code
_entity_poly.pdbx_strand_id
1 'polypeptide(L)'
;MTRNAARWPAALTAALSLIVASLAADAAKGTATYKTKTKPVTVTFTHAYLMKGPQIGGPDKIRRLILSTADVSAALKACQSMMCSDGGISEGMTVDFDAGPRLHYWFVADGQKIQYSGTAALTAAKLTTDLPTQVAGRLAIDDSGAGGPSVQVQFDATLVKELQK
;
A
#
# COMPACT_ATOMS: atom_id res chain seq x y z
N MET A 1 -64.64 -43.57 5.32
CA MET A 1 -63.51 -43.83 6.23
C MET A 1 -62.21 -43.44 5.53
N THR A 2 -61.64 -42.34 6.03
CA THR A 2 -60.26 -41.81 5.96
C THR A 2 -59.28 -42.27 4.88
N ARG A 3 -58.90 -41.31 4.02
CA ARG A 3 -57.73 -41.30 3.13
C ARG A 3 -56.48 -40.90 3.93
N ASN A 4 -55.44 -41.73 3.96
CA ASN A 4 -54.10 -41.35 4.47
C ASN A 4 -53.19 -41.02 3.28
N ALA A 5 -53.00 -39.72 3.02
CA ALA A 5 -51.99 -39.22 2.10
C ALA A 5 -50.65 -39.10 2.82
N ALA A 6 -49.68 -39.91 2.42
CA ALA A 6 -48.31 -39.84 2.88
C ALA A 6 -47.67 -38.52 2.42
N ARG A 7 -47.22 -37.72 3.39
CA ARG A 7 -46.54 -36.43 3.19
C ARG A 7 -45.07 -36.69 2.88
N TRP A 8 -44.60 -36.24 1.72
CA TRP A 8 -43.18 -36.10 1.40
C TRP A 8 -42.59 -34.86 2.12
N PRO A 9 -41.42 -34.95 2.77
CA PRO A 9 -40.68 -33.77 3.17
C PRO A 9 -39.74 -33.35 2.02
N ALA A 10 -40.02 -32.17 1.44
CA ALA A 10 -39.08 -31.47 0.57
C ALA A 10 -37.99 -30.82 1.45
N ALA A 11 -36.77 -31.36 1.40
CA ALA A 11 -35.61 -30.76 2.04
C ALA A 11 -35.08 -29.61 1.18
N LEU A 12 -35.41 -28.37 1.55
CA LEU A 12 -34.74 -27.17 1.00
C LEU A 12 -33.32 -27.10 1.58
N THR A 13 -32.31 -27.38 0.76
CA THR A 13 -30.91 -27.16 1.13
C THR A 13 -30.54 -25.75 0.70
N ALA A 14 -30.52 -24.80 1.63
CA ALA A 14 -30.06 -23.44 1.37
C ALA A 14 -28.52 -23.44 1.24
N ALA A 15 -28.01 -23.29 0.02
CA ALA A 15 -26.59 -23.08 -0.23
C ALA A 15 -26.21 -21.65 0.19
N LEU A 16 -25.43 -21.54 1.28
CA LEU A 16 -24.87 -20.28 1.75
C LEU A 16 -23.63 -19.95 0.90
N SER A 17 -23.80 -19.15 -0.15
CA SER A 17 -22.69 -18.65 -0.96
C SER A 17 -21.86 -17.64 -0.16
N LEU A 18 -20.73 -18.07 0.40
CA LEU A 18 -19.71 -17.18 0.94
C LEU A 18 -19.12 -16.33 -0.19
N ILE A 19 -19.50 -15.04 -0.25
CA ILE A 19 -18.83 -14.05 -1.08
C ILE A 19 -17.46 -13.82 -0.48
N VAL A 20 -16.43 -14.44 -1.05
CA VAL A 20 -15.04 -14.08 -0.77
C VAL A 20 -14.81 -12.71 -1.42
N ALA A 21 -14.86 -11.65 -0.63
CA ALA A 21 -14.43 -10.33 -1.08
C ALA A 21 -12.93 -10.42 -1.40
N SER A 22 -12.61 -10.58 -2.68
CA SER A 22 -11.27 -10.34 -3.18
C SER A 22 -10.95 -8.87 -2.93
N LEU A 23 -10.27 -8.58 -1.82
CA LEU A 23 -9.64 -7.28 -1.60
C LEU A 23 -8.58 -7.11 -2.68
N ALA A 24 -9.01 -6.53 -3.81
CA ALA A 24 -8.13 -6.03 -4.84
C ALA A 24 -7.22 -4.96 -4.22
N ALA A 25 -6.00 -4.83 -4.75
CA ALA A 25 -5.11 -3.74 -4.38
C ALA A 25 -5.84 -2.40 -4.57
N ASP A 26 -5.73 -1.51 -3.59
CA ASP A 26 -6.29 -0.18 -3.73
C ASP A 26 -5.52 0.61 -4.80
N ALA A 27 -6.21 1.54 -5.45
CA ALA A 27 -5.68 2.23 -6.60
C ALA A 27 -4.76 3.39 -6.21
N ALA A 28 -3.59 3.45 -6.85
CA ALA A 28 -2.80 4.66 -6.95
C ALA A 28 -2.91 5.25 -8.36
N LYS A 29 -2.85 6.58 -8.46
CA LYS A 29 -2.78 7.29 -9.73
C LYS A 29 -1.79 8.43 -9.64
N GLY A 30 -0.66 8.27 -10.31
CA GLY A 30 0.37 9.29 -10.37
C GLY A 30 1.71 8.72 -10.76
N THR A 31 2.73 9.58 -10.71
CA THR A 31 4.07 9.21 -11.13
C THR A 31 5.13 9.75 -10.19
N ALA A 32 6.31 9.15 -10.27
CA ALA A 32 7.55 9.71 -9.81
C ALA A 32 8.52 9.80 -10.98
N THR A 33 9.19 10.94 -11.15
CA THR A 33 10.23 11.12 -12.15
C THR A 33 11.57 11.31 -11.46
N TYR A 34 12.57 10.54 -11.87
CA TYR A 34 13.94 10.61 -11.37
C TYR A 34 14.88 11.02 -12.49
N LYS A 35 15.65 12.10 -12.28
CA LYS A 35 16.62 12.57 -13.27
C LYS A 35 17.88 11.72 -13.21
N THR A 36 18.27 11.12 -14.35
CA THR A 36 19.59 10.49 -14.49
C THR A 36 20.48 11.33 -15.43
N LYS A 37 21.76 10.96 -15.54
CA LYS A 37 22.70 11.63 -16.46
C LYS A 37 22.35 11.45 -17.93
N THR A 38 21.60 10.40 -18.28
CA THR A 38 21.30 10.04 -19.68
C THR A 38 19.85 10.37 -20.04
N LYS A 39 18.88 9.84 -19.29
CA LYS A 39 17.45 10.10 -19.49
C LYS A 39 16.66 10.05 -18.18
N PRO A 40 15.61 10.87 -18.01
CA PRO A 40 14.70 10.70 -16.88
C PRO A 40 14.10 9.30 -16.86
N VAL A 41 13.94 8.75 -15.66
CA VAL A 41 13.20 7.50 -15.41
C VAL A 41 11.88 7.89 -14.78
N THR A 42 10.77 7.36 -15.30
CA THR A 42 9.43 7.61 -14.78
C THR A 42 8.83 6.32 -14.27
N VAL A 43 8.43 6.33 -13.00
CA VAL A 43 7.68 5.24 -12.35
C VAL A 43 6.22 5.66 -12.28
N THR A 44 5.31 4.83 -12.79
CA THR A 44 3.86 5.07 -12.71
C THR A 44 3.27 4.20 -11.62
N PHE A 45 2.76 4.83 -10.56
CA PHE A 45 2.12 4.10 -9.47
C PHE A 45 0.71 3.69 -9.87
N THR A 46 0.40 2.42 -9.72
CA THR A 46 -0.90 1.81 -10.02
C THR A 46 -1.55 1.20 -8.78
N HIS A 47 -0.74 0.80 -7.81
CA HIS A 47 -1.19 0.17 -6.57
C HIS A 47 -0.76 0.96 -5.34
N ALA A 48 -1.64 0.99 -4.35
CA ALA A 48 -1.37 1.53 -3.02
C ALA A 48 -1.73 0.48 -1.95
N TYR A 49 -0.90 0.39 -0.91
CA TYR A 49 -1.10 -0.48 0.23
C TYR A 49 -0.72 0.23 1.51
N LEU A 50 -1.38 -0.11 2.60
CA LEU A 50 -1.00 0.37 3.92
C LEU A 50 -0.54 -0.80 4.78
N MET A 51 0.62 -0.66 5.41
CA MET A 51 1.08 -1.54 6.48
C MET A 51 1.23 -0.74 7.76
N LYS A 52 1.06 -1.42 8.89
CA LYS A 52 1.32 -0.84 10.21
C LYS A 52 2.25 -1.74 10.97
N GLY A 53 3.23 -1.19 11.68
CA GLY A 53 4.17 -2.01 12.44
C GLY A 53 5.31 -1.19 13.05
N PRO A 54 6.28 -1.84 13.69
CA PRO A 54 7.42 -1.16 14.30
C PRO A 54 8.26 -0.42 13.24
N GLN A 55 8.67 0.81 13.55
CA GLN A 55 9.61 1.56 12.74
C GLN A 55 10.91 0.76 12.63
N ILE A 56 11.46 0.70 11.41
CA ILE A 56 12.75 0.05 11.21
C ILE A 56 13.82 0.82 11.99
N GLY A 57 14.41 0.17 13.00
CA GLY A 57 15.43 0.77 13.86
C GLY A 57 14.90 1.68 14.99
N GLY A 58 13.58 1.71 15.23
CA GLY A 58 12.96 2.50 16.30
C GLY A 58 11.92 1.71 17.10
N PRO A 59 11.54 2.19 18.31
CA PRO A 59 10.52 1.53 19.13
C PRO A 59 9.08 1.87 18.71
N ASP A 60 8.91 2.93 17.92
CA ASP A 60 7.60 3.49 17.60
C ASP A 60 6.87 2.66 16.55
N LYS A 61 5.53 2.66 16.60
CA LYS A 61 4.70 2.08 15.53
C LYS A 61 4.41 3.14 14.48
N ILE A 62 4.59 2.78 13.22
CA ILE A 62 4.36 3.65 12.06
C ILE A 62 3.29 3.05 11.16
N ARG A 63 2.71 3.90 10.31
CA ARG A 63 1.93 3.49 9.15
C ARG A 63 2.76 3.73 7.90
N ARG A 64 3.03 2.67 7.14
CA ARG A 64 3.77 2.75 5.88
C ARG A 64 2.81 2.64 4.71
N LEU A 65 2.72 3.71 3.93
CA LEU A 65 2.15 3.67 2.59
C LEU A 65 3.17 3.05 1.65
N ILE A 66 2.71 2.12 0.83
CA ILE A 66 3.51 1.43 -0.19
C ILE A 66 2.84 1.69 -1.54
N LEU A 67 3.55 2.38 -2.42
CA LEU A 67 3.13 2.66 -3.78
C LEU A 67 3.95 1.79 -4.73
N SER A 68 3.29 1.08 -5.63
CA SER A 68 3.93 0.12 -6.52
C SER A 68 3.39 0.19 -7.94
N THR A 69 4.24 -0.15 -8.89
CA THR A 69 3.88 -0.40 -10.31
C THR A 69 3.23 -1.77 -10.50
N ALA A 70 3.66 -2.76 -9.71
CA ALA A 70 3.17 -4.14 -9.76
C ALA A 70 2.33 -4.48 -8.52
N ASP A 71 1.44 -5.47 -8.65
CA ASP A 71 0.71 -6.01 -7.50
C ASP A 71 1.68 -6.79 -6.60
N VAL A 72 1.91 -6.26 -5.39
CA VAL A 72 2.77 -6.87 -4.37
C VAL A 72 1.97 -7.39 -3.17
N SER A 73 0.63 -7.42 -3.26
CA SER A 73 -0.26 -7.76 -2.14
C SER A 73 0.03 -9.13 -1.53
N ALA A 74 0.38 -10.13 -2.34
CA ALA A 74 0.73 -11.46 -1.85
C ALA A 74 2.00 -11.45 -0.99
N ALA A 75 3.03 -10.72 -1.42
CA ALA A 75 4.27 -10.56 -0.68
C ALA A 75 4.03 -9.80 0.64
N LEU A 76 3.26 -8.71 0.61
CA LEU A 76 2.92 -7.93 1.80
C LEU A 76 2.09 -8.74 2.82
N LYS A 77 1.16 -9.59 2.36
CA LYS A 77 0.40 -10.50 3.23
C LYS A 77 1.30 -11.54 3.90
N ALA A 78 2.26 -12.08 3.17
CA ALA A 78 3.23 -13.05 3.68
C ALA A 78 4.31 -12.42 4.58
N CYS A 79 4.52 -11.11 4.48
CA CYS A 79 5.55 -10.40 5.21
C CYS A 79 5.35 -10.48 6.74
N GLN A 80 6.44 -10.73 7.47
CA GLN A 80 6.45 -10.96 8.93
C GLN A 80 7.06 -9.83 9.75
N SER A 81 7.75 -8.88 9.12
CA SER A 81 8.37 -7.72 9.77
C SER A 81 8.33 -6.50 8.87
N MET A 82 8.39 -5.29 9.41
CA MET A 82 8.33 -4.08 8.58
C MET A 82 9.46 -4.05 7.53
N MET A 83 10.60 -4.69 7.78
CA MET A 83 11.71 -4.82 6.84
C MET A 83 11.33 -5.50 5.52
N CYS A 84 10.49 -6.55 5.53
CA CYS A 84 10.12 -7.22 4.28
C CYS A 84 9.05 -6.48 3.48
N SER A 85 8.44 -5.41 4.02
CA SER A 85 7.48 -4.61 3.28
C SER A 85 8.11 -3.86 2.09
N ASP A 86 9.42 -3.66 2.16
CA ASP A 86 10.26 -3.11 1.08
C ASP A 86 10.72 -4.22 0.10
N GLY A 87 10.81 -5.45 0.59
CA GLY A 87 11.33 -6.64 -0.09
C GLY A 87 10.34 -7.20 -1.11
N GLY A 88 10.38 -6.67 -2.33
CA GLY A 88 9.52 -7.09 -3.43
C GLY A 88 9.12 -5.96 -4.36
N ILE A 89 9.42 -4.72 -3.98
CA ILE A 89 9.18 -3.54 -4.79
C ILE A 89 10.35 -3.39 -5.78
N SER A 90 10.13 -3.70 -7.05
CA SER A 90 11.13 -3.46 -8.11
C SER A 90 11.14 -2.01 -8.56
N GLU A 91 9.96 -1.39 -8.60
CA GLU A 91 9.73 0.02 -8.90
C GLU A 91 8.54 0.54 -8.09
N GLY A 92 8.76 1.59 -7.31
CA GLY A 92 7.78 2.02 -6.33
C GLY A 92 8.34 3.00 -5.31
N MET A 93 7.60 3.18 -4.23
CA MET A 93 7.97 4.07 -3.14
C MET A 93 7.31 3.61 -1.84
N THR A 94 8.01 3.72 -0.72
CA THR A 94 7.42 3.63 0.61
C THR A 94 7.48 4.99 1.30
N VAL A 95 6.45 5.28 2.09
CA VAL A 95 6.33 6.52 2.87
C VAL A 95 5.83 6.18 4.26
N ASP A 96 6.63 6.52 5.25
CA ASP A 96 6.34 6.29 6.66
C ASP A 96 5.67 7.52 7.25
N PHE A 97 4.42 7.33 7.66
CA PHE A 97 3.65 8.22 8.51
C PHE A 97 3.90 7.90 9.98
N ASP A 98 3.72 8.91 10.83
CA ASP A 98 3.83 8.79 12.28
C ASP A 98 5.23 8.43 12.80
N ALA A 99 6.25 8.49 11.93
CA ALA A 99 7.66 8.24 12.26
C ALA A 99 8.38 9.45 12.88
N GLY A 100 7.62 10.47 13.33
CA GLY A 100 8.13 11.73 13.88
C GLY A 100 7.67 12.97 13.10
N PRO A 101 8.43 14.09 13.12
CA PRO A 101 8.00 15.37 12.58
C PRO A 101 8.07 15.47 11.04
N ARG A 102 8.52 14.41 10.36
CA ARG A 102 8.71 14.37 8.91
C ARG A 102 8.25 13.02 8.37
N LEU A 103 7.85 13.01 7.11
CA LEU A 103 7.65 11.76 6.37
C LEU A 103 9.01 11.21 5.99
N HIS A 104 9.28 9.96 6.32
CA HIS A 104 10.44 9.24 5.79
C HIS A 104 9.99 8.50 4.54
N TYR A 105 10.82 8.50 3.49
CA TYR A 105 10.47 7.78 2.28
C TYR A 105 11.67 7.12 1.62
N TRP A 106 11.38 6.06 0.88
CA TRP A 106 12.33 5.34 0.04
C TRP A 106 11.71 5.11 -1.32
N PHE A 107 12.40 5.54 -2.37
CA PHE A 107 11.99 5.42 -3.77
C PHE A 107 12.92 4.45 -4.50
N VAL A 108 12.35 3.60 -5.36
CA VAL A 108 13.09 2.67 -6.20
C VAL A 108 12.59 2.68 -7.64
N ALA A 109 13.52 2.55 -8.59
CA ALA A 109 13.24 2.47 -10.02
C ALA A 109 14.29 1.63 -10.77
N ASP A 110 14.01 1.27 -12.03
CA ASP A 110 14.89 0.48 -12.90
C ASP A 110 15.31 -0.84 -12.22
N GLY A 111 14.32 -1.57 -11.70
CA GLY A 111 14.55 -2.84 -11.00
C GLY A 111 15.50 -2.72 -9.81
N GLN A 112 15.32 -1.68 -8.98
CA GLN A 112 16.15 -1.33 -7.82
C GLN A 112 17.58 -0.85 -8.10
N LYS A 113 17.97 -0.61 -9.35
CA LYS A 113 19.28 0.02 -9.66
C LYS A 113 19.32 1.49 -9.23
N ILE A 114 18.17 2.14 -9.21
CA ILE A 114 18.01 3.49 -8.69
C ILE A 114 17.31 3.37 -7.34
N GLN A 115 17.93 3.92 -6.31
CA GLN A 115 17.36 4.01 -4.97
C GLN A 115 17.62 5.40 -4.41
N TYR A 116 16.62 5.97 -3.75
CA TYR A 116 16.77 7.25 -3.07
C TYR A 116 15.96 7.23 -1.78
N SER A 117 16.61 7.54 -0.67
CA SER A 117 15.95 7.77 0.62
C SER A 117 15.93 9.25 0.92
N GLY A 118 14.80 9.75 1.42
CA GLY A 118 14.65 11.16 1.75
C GLY A 118 13.67 11.38 2.90
N THR A 119 13.50 12.66 3.24
CA THR A 119 12.44 13.06 4.17
C THR A 119 11.70 14.28 3.66
N ALA A 120 10.39 14.29 3.80
CA ALA A 120 9.54 15.40 3.40
C ALA A 120 8.83 16.04 4.62
N ALA A 121 8.43 17.30 4.48
CA ALA A 121 7.53 17.90 5.46
C ALA A 121 6.18 17.15 5.45
N LEU A 122 5.49 17.09 6.60
CA LEU A 122 4.18 16.43 6.69
C LEU A 122 3.15 17.02 5.69
N THR A 123 3.28 18.30 5.34
CA THR A 123 2.44 19.00 4.35
C THR A 123 2.61 18.51 2.91
N ALA A 124 3.63 17.69 2.62
CA ALA A 124 3.77 16.97 1.36
C ALA A 124 2.63 15.97 1.15
N ALA A 125 2.04 15.45 2.23
CA ALA A 125 0.84 14.62 2.19
C ALA A 125 -0.39 15.47 2.56
N LYS A 126 -1.34 15.57 1.63
CA LYS A 126 -2.67 16.16 1.87
C LYS A 126 -3.68 15.02 1.95
N LEU A 127 -3.96 14.57 3.17
CA LEU A 127 -4.86 13.45 3.42
C LEU A 127 -6.32 13.90 3.41
N THR A 128 -7.17 13.16 2.71
CA THR A 128 -8.63 13.25 2.78
C THR A 128 -9.22 12.22 3.73
N THR A 129 -8.49 11.14 3.98
CA THR A 129 -8.80 10.10 4.97
C THR A 129 -7.52 9.78 5.73
N ASP A 130 -7.60 9.86 7.06
CA ASP A 130 -6.49 9.59 7.97
C ASP A 130 -6.99 8.74 9.14
N LEU A 131 -7.10 7.43 8.90
CA LEU A 131 -7.59 6.46 9.86
C LEU A 131 -6.50 5.43 10.20
N PRO A 132 -6.59 4.74 11.35
CA PRO A 132 -5.66 3.66 11.69
C PRO A 132 -5.60 2.53 10.66
N THR A 133 -6.70 2.32 9.92
CA THR A 133 -6.86 1.22 8.96
C THR A 133 -6.94 1.68 7.50
N GLN A 134 -6.85 2.99 7.23
CA GLN A 134 -6.95 3.53 5.87
C GLN A 134 -6.32 4.91 5.79
N VAL A 135 -5.53 5.15 4.74
CA VAL A 135 -5.03 6.48 4.40
C VAL A 135 -5.33 6.78 2.94
N ALA A 136 -5.91 7.95 2.68
CA ALA A 136 -6.21 8.38 1.32
C ALA A 136 -5.89 9.86 1.16
N GLY A 137 -5.43 10.26 -0.02
CA GLY A 137 -5.11 11.65 -0.30
C GLY A 137 -4.14 11.82 -1.46
N ARG A 138 -3.38 12.92 -1.40
CA ARG A 138 -2.34 13.24 -2.38
C ARG A 138 -0.99 13.38 -1.71
N LEU A 139 0.04 12.85 -2.35
CA LEU A 139 1.44 13.03 -1.99
C LEU A 139 2.14 13.82 -3.10
N ALA A 140 2.84 14.89 -2.71
CA ALA A 140 3.66 15.72 -3.59
C ALA A 140 5.02 15.97 -2.95
N ILE A 141 6.08 15.41 -3.53
CA ILE A 141 7.47 15.60 -3.09
C ILE A 141 8.28 16.06 -4.30
N ASP A 142 9.15 17.05 -4.14
CA ASP A 142 10.10 17.44 -5.19
C ASP A 142 11.51 17.57 -4.60
N ASP A 143 12.25 16.46 -4.63
CA ASP A 143 13.65 16.42 -4.25
C ASP A 143 14.56 16.45 -5.50
N SER A 144 14.04 16.83 -6.67
CA SER A 144 14.81 16.80 -7.92
C SER A 144 16.03 17.73 -7.91
N GLY A 145 16.01 18.79 -7.08
CA GLY A 145 17.17 19.65 -6.82
C GLY A 145 18.26 19.00 -5.96
N ALA A 146 17.91 17.99 -5.17
CA ALA A 146 18.83 17.23 -4.32
C ALA A 146 19.25 15.88 -4.95
N GLY A 147 18.89 15.64 -6.22
CA GLY A 147 19.14 14.37 -6.89
C GLY A 147 18.13 13.27 -6.54
N GLY A 148 17.00 13.63 -5.93
CA GLY A 148 15.87 12.75 -5.62
C GLY A 148 14.75 12.78 -6.66
N PRO A 149 13.64 12.06 -6.40
CA PRO A 149 12.49 12.04 -7.29
C PRO A 149 11.64 13.31 -7.17
N SER A 150 10.91 13.63 -8.25
CA SER A 150 9.72 14.48 -8.23
C SER A 150 8.49 13.58 -8.31
N VAL A 151 7.67 13.58 -7.26
CA VAL A 151 6.56 12.67 -7.00
C VAL A 151 5.26 13.45 -6.98
N GLN A 152 4.26 12.98 -7.72
CA GLN A 152 2.88 13.44 -7.63
C GLN A 152 1.94 12.25 -7.76
N VAL A 153 1.22 11.91 -6.69
CA VAL A 153 0.36 10.74 -6.66
C VAL A 153 -0.87 10.96 -5.79
N GLN A 154 -2.01 10.51 -6.30
CA GLN A 154 -3.22 10.31 -5.53
C GLN A 154 -3.33 8.83 -5.18
N PHE A 155 -3.72 8.54 -3.94
CA PHE A 155 -3.85 7.18 -3.45
C PHE A 155 -5.04 7.06 -2.51
N ASP A 156 -5.55 5.85 -2.42
CA ASP A 156 -6.39 5.35 -1.34
C ASP A 156 -5.76 4.03 -0.93
N ALA A 157 -5.51 3.79 0.35
CA ALA A 157 -4.76 2.64 0.82
C ALA A 157 -5.36 2.10 2.11
N THR A 158 -5.93 0.91 2.02
CA THR A 158 -6.47 0.15 3.14
C THR A 158 -5.36 -0.68 3.78
N LEU A 159 -5.45 -0.85 5.10
CA LEU A 159 -4.52 -1.65 5.88
C LEU A 159 -4.54 -3.10 5.41
N VAL A 160 -3.42 -3.54 4.85
CA VAL A 160 -3.19 -4.93 4.44
C VAL A 160 -2.88 -5.80 5.65
N LYS A 161 -2.03 -5.29 6.56
CA LYS A 161 -1.56 -6.04 7.72
C LYS A 161 -1.00 -5.12 8.80
N GLU A 162 -1.31 -5.43 10.06
CA GLU A 162 -0.57 -4.91 11.21
C GLU A 162 0.45 -5.97 11.66
N LEU A 163 1.71 -5.56 11.71
CA LEU A 163 2.84 -6.34 12.18
C LEU A 163 3.13 -6.00 13.64
N GLN A 164 3.46 -7.05 14.41
CA GLN A 164 3.79 -6.91 15.83
C GLN A 164 5.31 -6.89 16.09
N LYS A 165 6.10 -7.24 15.07
CA LYS A 165 7.56 -7.31 15.08
C LYS A 165 8.08 -6.81 13.74
#